data_AF-A0A6V7JFC6-F1
#
_entry.id   AF-A0A6V7JFC6-F1
#
_cell.length_a   1.000
_cell.length_b   1.000
_cell.length_c   1.000
_cell.angle_alpha   90.00
_cell.angle_beta   90.00
_cell.angle_gamma   90.00
#
_symmetry.space_group_name_H-M   'P 1'
#
loop_
_entity.id
_entity.type
_entity.pdbx_description
1 polymer ?
#
loop_
_entity_poly.entity_id
_entity_poly.type
_entity_poly.pdbx_seq_one_letter_code
_entity_poly.pdbx_strand_id
1 'polypeptide(L)' 'TGEIMRFPGRIKAVDGPNSANFQVDFVPRVTLPLTARNLTILNTDYDNWAALVACENHGGT' A
#
# COMPACT_ATOMS: atom_id res chain seq x y z
N THR A 1 -15.22 6.80 -11.27
CA THR A 1 -15.10 7.59 -10.02
C THR A 1 -13.92 7.04 -9.26
N GLY A 2 -12.81 7.78 -9.18
CA GLY A 2 -11.62 7.35 -8.42
C GLY A 2 -11.73 7.82 -6.98
N GLU A 3 -11.49 6.93 -6.02
CA GLU A 3 -11.42 7.29 -4.61
C GLU A 3 -10.01 7.83 -4.30
N ILE A 4 -9.91 9.05 -3.79
CA ILE A 4 -8.64 9.61 -3.31
C ILE A 4 -8.49 9.21 -1.85
N MET A 5 -7.66 8.20 -1.61
CA MET A 5 -7.37 7.72 -0.25
C MET A 5 -6.46 8.73 0.48
N ARG A 6 -7.01 9.43 1.48
CA ARG A 6 -6.26 10.37 2.33
C ARG A 6 -5.96 9.73 3.69
N PHE A 7 -4.68 9.61 4.03
CA PHE A 7 -4.24 9.04 5.30
C PHE A 7 -3.63 10.12 6.22
N PRO A 8 -4.17 10.35 7.44
CA PRO A 8 -3.64 11.35 8.39
C PRO A 8 -2.42 10.84 9.19
N GLY A 9 -1.64 9.90 8.65
CA GLY A 9 -0.60 9.15 9.35
C GLY A 9 0.74 9.10 8.62
N ARG A 10 1.70 8.34 9.16
CA ARG A 10 2.94 8.01 8.45
C ARG A 10 2.73 6.76 7.61
N ILE A 11 3.33 6.73 6.43
CA ILE A 11 3.39 5.56 5.57
C ILE A 11 4.76 4.95 5.75
N LYS A 12 4.82 3.67 6.10
CA LYS A 12 6.05 2.89 6.10
C LYS A 12 5.94 1.82 5.02
N ALA A 13 6.84 1.87 4.04
CA ALA A 13 7.00 0.78 3.08
C ALA A 13 8.17 -0.12 3.54
N VAL A 14 7.99 -1.41 3.38
CA VAL A 14 9.01 -2.44 3.61
C VAL A 14 9.09 -3.28 2.35
N ASP A 15 10.31 -3.64 1.95
CA ASP A 15 10.51 -4.48 0.77
C ASP A 15 9.82 -5.82 0.94
N GLY A 16 9.10 -6.23 -0.10
CA GLY A 16 8.44 -7.52 -0.20
C GLY A 16 9.34 -8.60 -0.78
N PRO A 17 8.77 -9.72 -1.23
CA PRO A 17 9.53 -10.86 -1.73
C PRO A 17 10.34 -10.59 -3.03
N ASN A 18 10.10 -9.47 -3.71
CA ASN A 18 10.94 -9.01 -4.82
C ASN A 18 10.94 -7.47 -4.92
N SER A 19 11.72 -6.93 -5.85
CA SER A 19 11.93 -5.50 -6.06
C SER A 19 10.69 -4.71 -6.53
N ALA A 20 9.61 -5.40 -6.93
CA ALA A 20 8.35 -4.78 -7.34
C ALA A 20 7.24 -4.94 -6.29
N ASN A 21 7.49 -5.68 -5.21
CA ASN A 21 6.54 -5.92 -4.13
C ASN A 21 6.92 -5.11 -2.89
N PHE A 22 5.93 -4.49 -2.25
CA PHE A 22 6.10 -3.71 -1.04
C PHE A 22 4.98 -4.03 -0.06
N GLN A 23 5.33 -4.26 1.20
CA GLN A 23 4.35 -4.20 2.27
C GLN A 23 4.28 -2.76 2.77
N VAL A 24 3.08 -2.19 2.74
CA VAL A 24 2.83 -0.83 3.20
C VAL A 24 2.00 -0.88 4.47
N ASP A 25 2.59 -0.40 5.56
CA ASP A 25 1.91 -0.19 6.82
C ASP A 25 1.46 1.27 6.91
N PHE A 26 0.15 1.46 7.01
CA PHE A 26 -0.42 2.76 7.36
C PHE A 26 -0.36 2.89 8.87
N VAL A 27 0.46 3.81 9.37
CA VAL A 27 0.57 4.12 10.80
C VAL A 27 -0.36 5.29 11.11
N PRO A 28 -1.61 5.05 11.57
CA PRO A 28 -2.51 6.12 11.95
C PRO A 28 -1.91 6.91 13.11
N ARG A 29 -2.20 8.20 13.16
CA ARG A 29 -1.78 9.09 14.25
C ARG A 29 -2.48 8.77 15.59
N VAL A 30 -3.45 7.84 15.56
CA VAL A 30 -4.25 7.34 16.69
C VAL A 30 -4.20 5.82 16.68
N THR A 31 -4.36 5.18 17.84
CA THR A 31 -4.26 3.72 18.07
C THR A 31 -5.44 2.96 17.43
N LEU A 32 -5.51 2.92 16.11
CA LEU A 32 -6.40 2.06 15.33
C LEU A 32 -5.60 0.87 14.77
N PRO A 33 -6.26 -0.27 14.46
CA PRO A 33 -5.56 -1.42 13.92
C PRO A 33 -4.84 -1.05 12.62
N LEU A 34 -3.53 -1.30 12.60
CA LEU A 34 -2.68 -1.16 11.43
C LEU A 34 -3.16 -2.15 10.37
N THR A 35 -3.68 -1.67 9.24
CA THR A 35 -3.94 -2.52 8.09
C THR A 35 -2.70 -2.51 7.22
N ALA A 36 -1.90 -3.58 7.29
CA ALA A 36 -0.84 -3.81 6.32
C ALA A 36 -1.47 -4.12 4.96
N ARG A 37 -1.01 -3.45 3.89
CA ARG A 37 -1.44 -3.72 2.52
C ARG A 37 -0.25 -4.16 1.69
N ASN A 38 -0.43 -5.22 0.91
CA ASN A 38 0.57 -5.64 -0.07
C ASN A 38 0.33 -4.89 -1.38
N LEU A 39 1.31 -4.09 -1.78
CA LEU A 39 1.33 -3.37 -3.04
C LEU A 39 2.32 -4.05 -3.99
N THR A 40 1.91 -4.18 -5.26
CA THR A 40 2.79 -4.66 -6.33
C THR A 40 2.78 -3.65 -7.46
N ILE A 41 3.95 -3.21 -7.91
CA ILE A 41 4.10 -2.41 -9.12
C ILE A 41 3.99 -3.36 -10.32
N LEU A 42 2.98 -3.16 -11.15
CA LEU A 42 2.77 -3.96 -12.37
C LEU A 42 3.54 -3.36 -13.55
N ASN A 43 3.54 -2.03 -13.65
CA ASN A 43 4.30 -1.29 -14.66
C ASN A 43 4.49 0.16 -14.20
N THR A 44 5.58 0.80 -14.59
CA THR A 44 5.88 2.19 -14.25
C THR A 44 6.91 2.73 -15.24
N ASP A 45 6.76 3.98 -15.65
CA ASP A 45 7.83 4.71 -16.35
C ASP A 45 8.68 5.55 -15.39
N TYR A 46 8.38 5.48 -14.07
CA TYR A 46 9.01 6.19 -12.96
C TYR A 46 8.85 7.71 -12.96
N ASP A 47 8.69 8.32 -14.13
CA ASP A 47 8.66 9.76 -14.31
C ASP A 47 7.23 10.33 -14.40
N ASN A 48 6.27 9.59 -14.96
CA ASN A 48 4.93 10.11 -15.26
C ASN A 48 3.78 9.26 -14.70
N TRP A 49 3.90 7.93 -14.70
CA TRP A 49 2.81 7.04 -14.28
C TRP A 49 3.30 5.70 -13.72
N ALA A 50 2.46 5.11 -12.86
CA ALA A 50 2.62 3.75 -12.38
C ALA A 50 1.26 3.05 -12.29
N ALA A 51 1.22 1.78 -12.68
CA ALA A 51 0.11 0.87 -12.44
C ALA A 51 0.48 -0.04 -11.27
N LEU A 52 -0.39 -0.10 -10.26
CA LEU A 52 -0.19 -0.91 -9.07
C LEU A 52 -1.41 -1.81 -8.84
N VAL A 53 -1.18 -2.95 -8.21
CA VAL A 53 -2.23 -3.75 -7.58
C VAL A 53 -2.05 -3.73 -6.07
N ALA A 54 -3.15 -3.49 -5.36
CA ALA A 54 -3.25 -3.63 -3.93
C ALA A 54 -4.13 -4.84 -3.63
N CYS A 55 -3.59 -5.83 -2.91
CA CYS A 55 -4.43 -6.89 -2.37
C CYS A 55 -4.75 -6.55 -0.91
N GLU A 56 -6.02 -6.33 -0.63
CA GLU A 56 -6.53 -6.32 0.74
C GLU A 56 -6.84 -7.76 1.11
N ASN A 57 -5.94 -8.41 1.83
CA ASN A 57 -6.27 -9.69 2.46
C ASN A 57 -7.26 -9.38 3.59
N HIS A 58 -8.56 -9.33 3.27
CA HIS A 58 -9.61 -9.41 4.26
C HIS A 58 -9.48 -10.78 4.90
N GLY A 59 -8.95 -10.83 6.13
CA GLY A 59 -8.85 -12.07 6.89
C GLY A 59 -10.23 -12.72 6.93
N GLY A 60 -10.39 -13.81 6.17
CA GLY A 60 -11.47 -14.75 6.39
C GLY A 60 -11.25 -15.37 7.76
N THR A 61 -12.22 -15.17 8.64
CA THR A 61 -12.30 -15.75 9.99
C THR A 61 -12.09 -17.25 10.00
#